data_AF-A0A920STB0-F1
#
_entry.id   AF-A0A920STB0-F1
#
_cell.length_a   1.000
_cell.length_b   1.000
_cell.length_c   1.000
_cell.angle_alpha   90.00
_cell.angle_beta   90.00
_cell.angle_gamma   90.00
#
_symmetry.space_group_name_H-M   'P 1'
#
loop_
_entity.id
_entity.type
_entity.pdbx_description
1 polymer ?
#
loop_
_entity_poly.entity_id
_entity_poly.type
_entity_poly.pdbx_seq_one_letter_code
_entity_poly.pdbx_strand_id
1 'polypeptide(L)'
;MIRSGPGLLSNDLDAYTTPYRVFVNADEEVGAALRRYTAPPGDDRSLDVGSTIEIAHRMARPSSRERFCLPGLRHMAPVEDPGA
;
A
#
# COMPACT_ATOMS: atom_id res chain seq x y z
N MET A 1 13.02 33.84 20.13
CA MET A 1 13.64 32.84 21.02
C MET A 1 12.64 31.72 21.21
N ILE A 2 12.73 30.65 20.41
CA ILE A 2 11.85 29.48 20.50
C ILE A 2 12.54 28.51 21.46
N ARG A 3 11.89 28.16 22.58
CA ARG A 3 12.40 27.14 23.50
C ARG A 3 12.12 25.77 22.87
N SER A 4 13.18 25.07 22.48
CA SER A 4 13.14 23.65 22.18
C SER A 4 12.70 22.91 23.45
N GLY A 5 11.55 22.23 23.41
CA GLY A 5 11.12 21.32 24.48
C GLY A 5 12.12 20.17 24.65
N PRO A 6 12.07 19.42 25.77
CA PRO A 6 12.97 18.31 26.00
C PRO A 6 12.82 17.31 24.83
N GLY A 7 13.88 17.17 24.03
CA GLY A 7 13.94 16.14 22.99
C GLY A 7 13.81 14.76 23.62
N LEU A 8 13.23 13.79 22.92
CA LEU A 8 13.24 12.39 23.36
C LEU A 8 14.69 11.99 23.68
N LEU A 9 15.03 11.91 24.97
CA LEU A 9 16.40 11.62 25.44
C LEU A 9 16.81 10.17 25.16
N SER A 10 15.87 9.32 24.79
CA SER A 10 16.12 7.99 24.22
C SER A 10 14.93 7.57 23.37
N ASN A 11 15.18 7.08 22.15
CA ASN A 11 14.17 6.34 21.41
C ASN A 11 14.05 4.94 22.04
N ASP A 12 12.85 4.56 22.45
CA ASP A 12 12.52 3.16 22.66
C ASP A 12 12.57 2.48 21.29
N LEU A 13 13.59 1.64 21.07
CA LEU A 13 13.82 0.91 19.83
C LEU A 13 12.69 -0.08 19.54
N ASP A 14 12.10 -0.69 20.58
CA ASP A 14 11.00 -1.63 20.40
C ASP A 14 9.73 -0.89 19.99
N ALA A 15 9.42 0.25 20.64
CA ALA A 15 8.32 1.12 20.22
C ALA A 15 8.53 1.69 18.81
N TYR A 16 9.76 2.05 18.44
CA TYR A 16 10.10 2.55 17.12
C TYR A 16 9.97 1.47 16.04
N THR A 17 10.36 0.22 16.31
CA THR A 17 10.37 -0.86 15.32
C THR A 17 9.05 -1.61 15.21
N THR A 18 8.22 -1.61 16.25
CA THR A 18 6.92 -2.31 16.28
C THR A 18 6.03 -2.00 15.07
N PRO A 19 5.85 -0.74 14.64
CA PRO A 19 5.06 -0.43 13.44
C PRO A 19 5.66 -1.00 12.16
N TYR A 20 6.99 -1.07 12.07
CA TYR A 20 7.69 -1.59 10.88
C TYR A 20 7.57 -3.11 10.75
N ARG A 21 7.36 -3.83 11.85
CA ARG A 21 7.11 -5.28 11.82
C ARG A 21 5.85 -5.62 11.04
N VAL A 22 4.86 -4.72 11.01
CA VAL A 22 3.66 -4.88 10.16
C VAL A 22 4.06 -4.97 8.70
N PHE A 23 4.95 -4.11 8.21
CA PHE A 23 5.37 -4.17 6.80
C PHE A 23 6.22 -5.40 6.48
N VAL A 24 6.99 -5.91 7.44
CA VAL A 24 7.80 -7.13 7.27
C VAL A 24 6.92 -8.38 7.24
N ASN A 25 5.91 -8.46 8.10
CA ASN A 25 5.07 -9.64 8.28
C ASN A 25 3.77 -9.62 7.46
N ALA A 26 3.42 -8.46 6.87
CA ALA A 26 2.17 -8.27 6.14
C ALA A 26 1.97 -9.32 5.05
N ASP A 27 3.03 -9.77 4.38
CA ASP A 27 2.90 -10.76 3.30
C ASP A 27 2.33 -12.09 3.77
N GLU A 28 2.76 -12.59 4.92
CA GLU A 28 2.26 -13.83 5.50
C GLU A 28 0.84 -13.66 6.03
N GLU A 29 0.58 -12.55 6.73
CA GLU A 29 -0.72 -12.26 7.37
C GLU A 29 -1.81 -11.91 6.34
N VAL A 30 -1.49 -11.08 5.36
CA VAL A 30 -2.40 -10.60 4.31
C VAL A 30 -2.56 -11.65 3.20
N GLY A 31 -1.54 -12.44 2.91
CA GLY A 31 -1.59 -13.47 1.87
C GLY A 31 -2.73 -14.48 2.05
N ALA A 32 -3.04 -14.87 3.30
CA ALA A 32 -4.17 -15.73 3.61
C ALA A 32 -5.53 -15.04 3.42
N ALA A 33 -5.63 -13.77 3.78
CA ALA A 33 -6.83 -12.97 3.59
C ALA A 33 -7.12 -12.68 2.11
N LEU A 34 -6.08 -12.43 1.30
CA LEU A 34 -6.20 -12.19 -0.13
C LEU A 34 -6.79 -13.37 -0.89
N ARG A 35 -6.53 -14.61 -0.46
CA ARG A 35 -7.16 -15.80 -1.06
C ARG A 35 -8.67 -15.86 -0.87
N ARG A 36 -9.23 -15.10 0.08
CA ARG A 36 -10.66 -14.99 0.36
C ARG A 36 -11.30 -13.74 -0.25
N TYR A 37 -10.49 -12.85 -0.83
CA TYR A 37 -10.98 -11.63 -1.45
C TYR A 37 -11.60 -11.96 -2.82
N THR A 38 -12.91 -11.81 -2.93
CA THR A 38 -13.68 -12.17 -4.14
C THR A 38 -13.98 -10.98 -5.04
N ALA A 39 -13.90 -9.76 -4.52
CA ALA A 39 -14.13 -8.54 -5.30
C ALA A 39 -13.07 -8.38 -6.41
N PRO A 40 -13.39 -7.67 -7.51
CA PRO A 40 -12.40 -7.37 -8.53
C PRO A 40 -11.22 -6.66 -7.87
N PRO A 41 -10.00 -7.14 -8.09
CA PRO A 41 -8.85 -6.39 -7.66
C PRO A 41 -8.76 -5.12 -8.53
N GLY A 42 -8.51 -3.97 -7.88
CA GLY A 42 -8.58 -2.67 -8.55
C GLY A 42 -7.57 -2.52 -9.69
N ASP A 43 -7.87 -1.60 -10.61
CA ASP A 43 -6.97 -1.22 -11.68
C ASP A 43 -5.75 -0.48 -11.16
N ASP A 44 -4.64 -0.74 -11.82
CA ASP A 44 -3.38 -0.09 -11.50
C ASP A 44 -3.29 1.28 -12.16
N ARG A 45 -2.50 2.19 -11.61
CA ARG A 45 -2.44 3.59 -12.03
C ARG A 45 -0.99 3.97 -12.26
N SER A 46 -0.66 4.31 -13.51
CA SER A 46 0.74 4.41 -13.96
C SER A 46 1.63 5.41 -13.19
N LEU A 47 1.04 6.38 -12.46
CA LEU A 47 1.75 7.37 -11.65
C LEU A 47 1.54 7.19 -10.15
N ASP A 48 0.92 6.10 -9.70
CA ASP A 48 0.72 5.79 -8.28
C ASP A 48 2.00 5.20 -7.67
N VAL A 49 2.74 6.04 -6.93
CA VAL A 49 3.95 5.63 -6.22
C VAL A 49 3.69 4.71 -5.02
N GLY A 50 2.44 4.66 -4.53
CA GLY A 50 2.03 3.80 -3.41
C GLY A 50 1.57 2.40 -3.83
N SER A 51 1.27 2.20 -5.11
CA SER A 51 0.72 0.96 -5.67
C SER A 51 1.46 0.63 -6.96
N THR A 52 2.67 0.07 -6.88
CA THR A 52 3.42 -0.24 -8.11
C THR A 52 2.77 -1.38 -8.91
N ILE A 53 3.09 -1.44 -10.20
CA ILE A 53 2.73 -2.55 -11.11
C ILE A 53 3.05 -3.92 -10.51
N GLU A 54 4.20 -4.06 -9.84
CA GLU A 54 4.62 -5.29 -9.20
C GLU A 54 3.69 -5.68 -8.03
N ILE A 55 3.29 -4.72 -7.20
CA ILE A 55 2.33 -4.92 -6.12
C ILE A 55 0.98 -5.33 -6.71
N ALA A 56 0.53 -4.63 -7.76
CA ALA A 56 -0.69 -4.96 -8.46
C ALA A 56 -0.66 -6.39 -9.02
N HIS A 57 0.40 -6.81 -9.71
CA HIS A 57 0.54 -8.17 -10.21
C HIS A 57 0.54 -9.22 -9.10
N ARG A 58 1.23 -8.96 -7.99
CA ARG A 58 1.28 -9.88 -6.85
C ARG A 58 -0.10 -10.12 -6.24
N MET A 59 -0.89 -9.06 -6.10
CA MET A 59 -2.27 -9.10 -5.61
C MET A 59 -3.21 -9.83 -6.60
N ALA A 60 -2.92 -9.78 -7.91
CA ALA A 60 -3.72 -10.42 -8.95
C ALA A 60 -3.50 -11.93 -9.05
N ARG A 61 -2.29 -12.42 -8.73
CA ARG A 61 -1.88 -13.83 -8.88
C ARG A 61 -2.91 -14.87 -8.39
N PRO A 62 -3.59 -14.69 -7.25
CA PRO A 62 -4.57 -15.67 -6.77
C PRO A 62 -5.88 -15.70 -7.56
N SER A 63 -6.18 -14.67 -8.37
CA SER A 63 -7.52 -14.43 -8.91
C SER A 63 -7.70 -14.74 -10.40
N SER A 64 -6.62 -15.06 -11.13
CA SER A 64 -6.64 -15.29 -12.61
C SER A 64 -7.26 -14.15 -13.43
N ARG A 65 -7.49 -12.99 -12.83
CA ARG A 65 -8.18 -11.84 -13.45
C ARG A 65 -7.19 -10.95 -14.18
N GLU A 66 -7.64 -10.44 -15.31
CA GLU A 66 -6.93 -9.42 -16.09
C GLU A 66 -6.86 -8.10 -15.31
N ARG A 67 -5.76 -7.37 -15.48
CA ARG A 67 -5.48 -6.08 -14.84
C ARG A 67 -5.33 -5.04 -15.93
N PHE A 68 -5.95 -3.88 -15.76
CA PHE A 68 -5.70 -2.71 -16.61
C PHE A 68 -4.83 -1.72 -15.85
N CYS A 69 -3.92 -1.06 -16.59
CA CYS A 69 -3.17 0.09 -16.08
C CYS A 69 -3.80 1.35 -16.66
N LEU A 70 -4.33 2.21 -15.79
CA LEU A 70 -4.90 3.49 -16.15
C LEU A 70 -3.74 4.50 -16.36
N PRO A 71 -3.50 4.95 -17.61
CA PRO A 71 -2.41 5.85 -17.92
C PRO A 71 -2.67 7.25 -17.33
N GLY A 72 -1.64 7.89 -16.80
CA GLY A 72 -1.69 9.27 -16.31
C GLY A 72 -2.34 9.48 -14.93
N LEU A 73 -2.93 8.45 -14.32
CA LEU A 73 -3.57 8.56 -13.00
C LEU A 73 -2.61 8.24 -11.85
N ARG A 74 -2.82 8.87 -10.69
CA ARG A 74 -2.08 8.66 -9.44
C ARG A 74 -2.92 7.82 -8.47
N HIS A 75 -3.01 8.18 -7.19
CA HIS A 75 -3.59 7.29 -6.17
C HIS A 75 -5.12 7.27 -6.15
N MET A 76 -5.79 8.36 -6.53
CA MET A 76 -7.23 8.54 -6.33
C MET A 76 -7.94 8.66 -7.67
N ALA A 77 -7.85 7.61 -8.51
CA ALA A 77 -8.48 7.59 -9.84
C ALA A 77 -9.93 8.09 -9.87
N PRO A 78 -10.84 7.72 -8.95
CA PRO A 78 -12.22 8.23 -8.96
C PRO A 78 -12.33 9.75 -8.74
N VAL A 79 -11.30 10.39 -8.20
CA VAL A 79 -11.21 11.85 -8.00
C VAL A 79 -10.48 12.51 -9.16
N GLU A 80 -9.44 11.86 -9.69
CA GLU A 80 -8.60 12.38 -10.78
C GLU A 80 -9.31 12.29 -12.14
N ASP A 81 -10.02 11.20 -12.40
CA ASP A 81 -10.86 10.98 -13.57
C ASP A 81 -12.04 10.04 -13.23
N PRO A 82 -13.22 10.60 -12.89
CA PRO A 82 -14.39 9.82 -12.52
C PRO A 82 -14.96 8.91 -13.63
N GLY A 83 -14.50 9.08 -14.88
CA GLY A 83 -15.00 8.35 -16.05
C GLY A 83 -14.04 7.33 -16.65
N ALA A 84 -12.85 7.14 -16.04
CA ALA A 84 -11.81 6.24 -16.50
C ALA A 84 -12.16 4.75 -16.36
#